data_AF-A0A4P8ZYR8-F1
#
_entry.id   AF-A0A4P8ZYR8-F1
#
_cell.length_a   1.000
_cell.length_b   1.000
_cell.length_c   1.000
_cell.angle_alpha   90.00
_cell.angle_beta   90.00
_cell.angle_gamma   90.00
#
_symmetry.space_group_name_H-M   'P 1'
#
loop_
_entity.id
_entity.type
_entity.pdbx_description
1 polymer ?
#
loop_
_entity_poly.entity_id
_entity_poly.type
_entity_poly.pdbx_seq_one_letter_code
_entity_poly.pdbx_strand_id
1 'polypeptide(L)'
;MNKRTISILLFLSSLIILTYGIVIYTSRINTVPVFLLVSPNKAEITVENKKIIGSQIIYLEPGIYDFKASRDGFKSETVHIEVKKDKPLRIVFSLIPITQEATKELKSSSRGAEIDKITTDKLVDEQKALEDANPIIKKLPIKNLIYSIGYRVDPNIPNGIIVEIDTIEGYRNAAINKIKEQGFDPSKLNIVFRNYANVFKE
;
A
#
# COMPACT_ATOMS: atom_id res chain seq x y z
N MET A 1 25.28 53.12 -22.21
CA MET A 1 25.57 52.09 -21.19
C MET A 1 26.99 51.59 -21.42
N ASN A 2 27.88 51.70 -20.41
CA ASN A 2 29.31 51.44 -20.63
C ASN A 2 29.59 49.92 -20.67
N LYS A 3 30.61 49.50 -21.43
CA LYS A 3 31.02 48.08 -21.53
C LYS A 3 31.27 47.42 -20.17
N ARG A 4 31.75 48.22 -19.20
CA ARG A 4 31.91 47.80 -17.79
C ARG A 4 30.57 47.51 -17.10
N THR A 5 29.57 48.36 -17.29
CA THR A 5 28.22 48.18 -16.73
C THR A 5 27.55 46.92 -17.30
N ILE A 6 27.71 46.66 -18.60
CA ILE A 6 27.18 45.45 -19.26
C ILE A 6 27.86 44.17 -18.71
N SER A 7 29.18 44.21 -18.54
CA SER A 7 29.94 43.06 -18.03
C SER A 7 29.57 42.73 -16.57
N ILE A 8 29.36 43.76 -15.74
CA ILE A 8 28.91 43.60 -14.35
C ILE A 8 27.51 42.99 -14.31
N LEU A 9 26.59 43.44 -15.17
CA LEU A 9 25.22 42.92 -15.22
C LEU A 9 25.17 41.44 -15.65
N LEU A 10 25.98 41.06 -16.63
CA LEU A 10 26.11 39.66 -17.09
C LEU A 10 26.68 38.77 -15.99
N PHE A 11 27.70 39.24 -15.26
CA PHE A 11 28.27 38.50 -14.14
C PHE A 11 27.26 38.30 -13.00
N LEU A 12 26.51 39.33 -12.62
CA LEU A 12 25.45 39.22 -11.62
C LEU A 12 24.34 38.26 -12.06
N SER A 13 23.90 38.33 -13.32
CA SER A 13 22.88 37.41 -13.86
C SER A 13 23.34 35.96 -13.81
N SER A 14 24.60 35.69 -14.19
CA SER A 14 25.19 34.35 -14.10
C SER A 14 25.23 33.85 -12.64
N LEU A 15 25.62 34.71 -11.70
CA LEU A 15 25.67 34.36 -10.27
C LEU A 15 24.29 34.04 -9.69
N ILE A 16 23.23 34.72 -10.14
CA ILE A 16 21.84 34.45 -9.74
C ILE A 16 21.39 33.08 -10.25
N ILE A 17 21.67 32.74 -11.51
CA ILE A 17 21.31 31.43 -12.08
C ILE A 17 22.04 30.30 -11.34
N LEU A 18 23.32 30.51 -11.02
CA LEU A 18 24.16 29.52 -10.37
C LEU A 18 23.72 29.27 -8.92
N THR A 19 23.40 30.32 -8.17
CA THR A 19 22.86 30.20 -6.81
C THR A 19 21.46 29.57 -6.80
N TYR A 20 20.59 29.92 -7.74
CA TYR A 20 19.28 29.29 -7.91
C TYR A 20 19.39 27.78 -8.21
N GLY A 21 20.32 27.40 -9.09
CA GLY A 21 20.62 26.00 -9.39
C GLY A 21 21.11 25.21 -8.17
N ILE A 22 21.99 25.80 -7.36
CA ILE A 22 22.48 25.18 -6.11
C ILE A 22 21.33 24.97 -5.12
N VAL A 23 20.44 25.95 -4.94
CA VAL A 23 19.27 25.83 -4.04
C VAL A 23 18.32 24.72 -4.49
N ILE A 24 18.03 24.60 -5.79
CA ILE A 24 17.20 23.50 -6.32
C ILE A 24 17.91 22.15 -6.14
N TYR A 25 19.23 22.11 -6.35
CA TYR A 25 19.99 20.87 -6.21
C TYR A 25 20.01 20.41 -4.74
N THR A 26 20.35 21.29 -3.80
CA THR A 26 20.42 20.94 -2.37
C THR A 26 19.05 20.62 -1.77
N SER A 27 17.99 21.30 -2.20
CA SER A 27 16.62 20.97 -1.77
C SER A 27 16.14 19.59 -2.23
N ARG A 28 16.76 18.99 -3.25
CA ARG A 28 16.43 17.63 -3.71
C ARG A 28 17.26 16.52 -3.06
N ILE A 29 18.45 16.82 -2.54
CA ILE A 29 19.40 15.82 -1.98
C ILE A 29 18.79 15.03 -0.81
N ASN A 30 17.91 15.66 -0.02
CA ASN A 30 17.29 15.03 1.15
C ASN A 30 15.83 14.61 0.89
N THR A 31 15.40 14.56 -0.37
CA THR A 31 14.03 14.20 -0.72
C THR A 31 13.97 12.90 -1.49
N VAL A 32 12.90 12.15 -1.29
CA VAL A 32 12.60 10.88 -1.93
C VAL A 32 11.53 11.12 -2.99
N PRO A 33 11.71 10.61 -4.22
CA PRO A 33 10.67 10.67 -5.23
C PRO A 33 9.52 9.72 -4.87
N VAL A 34 8.31 10.28 -4.78
CA VAL A 34 7.07 9.57 -4.54
C VAL A 34 6.21 9.65 -5.81
N PHE A 35 6.00 8.51 -6.44
CA PHE A 35 5.18 8.34 -7.64
C PHE A 35 3.73 8.12 -7.24
N LEU A 36 2.88 9.12 -7.46
CA LEU A 36 1.46 9.04 -7.21
C LEU A 36 0.75 8.61 -8.50
N LEU A 37 0.04 7.48 -8.44
CA LEU A 37 -0.84 7.01 -9.50
C LEU A 37 -2.26 7.00 -8.96
N VAL A 38 -3.20 7.62 -9.67
CA VAL A 38 -4.60 7.65 -9.24
C VAL A 38 -5.59 7.41 -10.37
N SER A 39 -6.60 6.60 -10.06
CA SER A 39 -7.80 6.36 -10.85
C SER A 39 -9.02 6.74 -9.99
N PRO A 40 -9.99 7.50 -10.51
CA PRO A 40 -10.11 8.03 -11.86
C PRO A 40 -9.17 9.22 -12.15
N ASN A 41 -9.15 9.66 -13.41
CA ASN A 41 -8.44 10.87 -13.82
C ASN A 41 -8.91 12.09 -13.02
N LYS A 42 -7.98 13.01 -12.72
CA LYS A 42 -8.25 14.28 -12.00
C LYS A 42 -8.73 14.11 -10.56
N ALA A 43 -8.64 12.90 -9.98
CA ALA A 43 -8.76 12.75 -8.55
C ALA A 43 -7.71 13.62 -7.83
N GLU A 44 -8.12 14.17 -6.70
CA GLU A 44 -7.32 15.05 -5.88
C GLU A 44 -6.64 14.25 -4.78
N ILE A 45 -5.32 14.35 -4.70
CA ILE A 45 -4.50 13.79 -3.65
C ILE A 45 -4.06 14.94 -2.74
N THR A 46 -4.37 14.83 -1.46
CA THR A 46 -3.91 15.76 -0.43
C THR A 46 -2.89 15.06 0.44
N VAL A 47 -1.72 15.67 0.58
CA VAL A 47 -0.69 15.24 1.53
C VAL A 47 -0.22 16.48 2.27
N GLU A 48 -0.25 16.44 3.60
CA GLU A 48 -0.08 17.63 4.44
C GLU A 48 -1.06 18.75 3.99
N ASN A 49 -0.53 19.90 3.56
CA ASN A 49 -1.27 21.04 3.02
C ASN A 49 -1.12 21.18 1.50
N LYS A 50 -0.58 20.17 0.81
CA LYS A 50 -0.36 20.19 -0.64
C LYS A 50 -1.48 19.45 -1.35
N LYS A 51 -2.09 20.14 -2.30
CA LYS A 51 -3.11 19.60 -3.20
C LYS A 51 -2.48 19.23 -4.53
N ILE A 52 -2.70 17.99 -4.94
CA ILE A 52 -2.13 17.37 -6.13
C ILE A 52 -3.29 16.84 -6.96
N ILE A 53 -3.30 17.12 -8.27
CA ILE A 53 -4.39 16.70 -9.15
C ILE A 53 -3.88 15.64 -10.12
N GLY A 54 -4.43 14.44 -10.03
CA GLY A 54 -4.06 13.32 -10.88
C GLY A 54 -2.69 12.71 -10.53
N SER A 55 -2.24 11.82 -11.42
CA SER A 55 -0.97 11.12 -11.27
C SER A 55 0.22 12.03 -11.52
N GLN A 56 1.15 12.10 -10.57
CA GLN A 56 2.37 12.90 -10.70
C GLN A 56 3.46 12.41 -9.74
N ILE A 57 4.69 12.88 -9.96
CA ILE A 57 5.82 12.64 -9.06
C ILE A 57 5.95 13.84 -8.14
N ILE A 58 6.04 13.59 -6.84
CA ILE A 58 6.39 14.60 -5.85
C ILE A 58 7.66 14.19 -5.12
N TYR A 59 8.29 15.17 -4.48
CA TYR A 59 9.50 14.96 -3.68
C TYR A 59 9.16 15.29 -2.24
N LEU A 60 9.33 14.32 -1.36
CA LEU A 60 9.06 14.44 0.08
C LEU A 60 10.31 14.11 0.87
N GLU A 61 10.51 14.77 2.00
CA GLU A 61 11.55 14.36 2.95
C GLU A 61 11.17 12.99 3.55
N PRO A 62 12.16 12.21 4.04
CA PRO A 62 11.86 11.01 4.81
C PRO A 62 11.01 11.35 6.03
N GLY A 63 9.92 10.62 6.23
CA GLY A 63 8.93 10.94 7.24
C GLY A 63 7.66 10.12 7.09
N ILE A 64 6.71 10.36 7.97
CA ILE A 64 5.41 9.69 7.97
C ILE A 64 4.37 10.67 7.45
N TYR A 65 3.57 10.24 6.48
CA TYR A 65 2.60 11.10 5.80
C TYR A 65 1.25 10.41 5.64
N ASP A 66 0.19 11.22 5.76
CA ASP A 66 -1.16 10.85 5.39
C ASP A 66 -1.47 11.35 3.98
N PHE A 67 -1.73 10.42 3.07
CA PHE A 67 -2.16 10.72 1.71
C PHE A 67 -3.65 10.44 1.59
N LYS A 68 -4.42 11.46 1.25
CA LYS A 68 -5.86 11.37 1.06
C LYS A 68 -6.20 11.59 -0.41
N ALA A 69 -6.77 10.60 -1.06
CA ALA A 69 -7.29 10.71 -2.42
C ALA A 69 -8.82 10.89 -2.39
N SER A 70 -9.32 11.84 -3.19
CA SER A 70 -10.74 12.18 -3.23
C SER A 70 -11.19 12.63 -4.63
N ARG A 71 -12.44 12.34 -4.97
CA ARG A 71 -13.08 12.78 -6.21
C ARG A 71 -14.60 12.69 -6.05
N ASP A 72 -15.33 13.70 -6.52
CA ASP A 72 -16.80 13.67 -6.51
C ASP A 72 -17.34 12.44 -7.25
N GLY A 73 -18.30 11.77 -6.64
CA GLY A 73 -18.86 10.53 -7.16
C GLY A 73 -18.03 9.28 -6.87
N PHE A 74 -16.90 9.40 -6.16
CA PHE A 74 -16.07 8.29 -5.71
C PHE A 74 -15.87 8.30 -4.19
N LYS A 75 -15.69 7.11 -3.61
CA LYS A 75 -15.32 6.95 -2.20
C LYS A 75 -13.88 7.42 -2.01
N SER A 76 -13.67 8.34 -1.07
CA SER A 76 -12.33 8.81 -0.72
C SER A 76 -11.55 7.73 0.02
N GLU A 77 -10.23 7.76 -0.13
CA GLU A 77 -9.29 6.82 0.48
C GLU A 77 -8.17 7.60 1.18
N THR A 78 -7.76 7.15 2.36
CA THR A 78 -6.61 7.69 3.08
C THR A 78 -5.64 6.57 3.38
N VAL A 79 -4.36 6.77 3.06
CA VAL A 79 -3.28 5.83 3.36
C VAL A 79 -2.20 6.52 4.19
N HIS A 80 -1.73 5.81 5.20
CA HIS A 80 -0.66 6.26 6.08
C HIS A 80 0.63 5.56 5.68
N ILE A 81 1.64 6.31 5.23
CA ILE A 81 2.86 5.72 4.66
C ILE A 81 4.12 6.39 5.21
N GLU A 82 5.09 5.55 5.59
CA GLU A 82 6.45 5.95 5.91
C GLU A 82 7.30 6.07 4.63
N VAL A 83 7.75 7.28 4.33
CA VAL A 83 8.71 7.57 3.27
C VAL A 83 10.12 7.36 3.84
N LYS A 84 10.82 6.34 3.34
CA LYS A 84 12.18 5.99 3.76
C LYS A 84 13.22 6.62 2.86
N LYS A 85 14.32 7.08 3.45
CA LYS A 85 15.46 7.65 2.72
C LYS A 85 15.97 6.69 1.65
N ASP A 86 16.36 7.25 0.50
CA ASP A 86 16.97 6.55 -0.64
C ASP A 86 16.14 5.40 -1.24
N LYS A 87 14.85 5.31 -0.89
CA LYS A 87 13.92 4.30 -1.43
C LYS A 87 12.75 4.98 -2.14
N PRO A 88 12.79 5.09 -3.48
CA PRO A 88 11.67 5.59 -4.26
C PRO A 88 10.38 4.86 -3.91
N LEU A 89 9.30 5.61 -3.74
CA LEU A 89 8.02 5.07 -3.28
C LEU A 89 6.98 5.24 -4.37
N ARG A 90 6.16 4.21 -4.61
CA ARG A 90 5.00 4.30 -5.49
C ARG A 90 3.73 4.10 -4.67
N ILE A 91 2.81 5.04 -4.77
CA ILE A 91 1.50 5.00 -4.12
C ILE A 91 0.44 4.96 -5.21
N VAL A 92 -0.48 4.01 -5.11
CA VAL A 92 -1.54 3.79 -6.09
C VAL A 92 -2.87 3.96 -5.38
N PHE A 93 -3.73 4.81 -5.93
CA PHE A 93 -5.10 5.04 -5.47
C PHE A 93 -6.08 4.58 -6.54
N SER A 94 -6.92 3.60 -6.19
CA SER A 94 -8.00 3.10 -7.04
C SER A 94 -9.33 3.43 -6.38
N LEU A 95 -9.85 4.63 -6.62
CA LEU A 95 -11.06 5.09 -5.94
C LEU A 95 -12.29 4.32 -6.44
N ILE A 96 -13.14 3.91 -5.51
CA ILE A 96 -14.34 3.12 -5.80
C ILE A 96 -15.49 4.08 -6.16
N PRO A 97 -16.13 3.92 -7.33
CA PRO A 97 -17.25 4.77 -7.71
C PRO A 97 -18.46 4.51 -6.81
N ILE A 98 -19.17 5.58 -6.41
CA ILE A 98 -20.41 5.52 -5.62
C ILE A 98 -21.62 6.03 -6.40
N THR A 99 -21.43 6.64 -7.57
CA THR A 99 -22.52 7.07 -8.47
C THR A 99 -22.49 6.35 -9.82
N GLN A 100 -23.62 6.40 -10.54
CA GLN A 100 -23.72 5.80 -11.88
C GLN A 100 -22.84 6.53 -12.89
N GLU A 101 -22.72 7.85 -12.77
CA GLU A 101 -21.87 8.71 -13.59
C GLU A 101 -20.40 8.34 -13.40
N ALA A 102 -19.96 8.22 -12.15
CA ALA A 102 -18.60 7.80 -11.81
C ALA A 102 -18.28 6.39 -12.32
N THR A 103 -19.26 5.49 -12.26
CA THR A 103 -19.12 4.13 -12.81
C THR A 103 -18.93 4.14 -14.33
N LYS A 104 -19.67 4.99 -15.05
CA LYS A 104 -19.53 5.16 -16.51
C LYS A 104 -18.19 5.81 -16.86
N GLU A 105 -17.78 6.82 -16.11
CA GLU A 105 -16.47 7.48 -16.25
C GLU A 105 -15.33 6.47 -16.10
N LEU A 106 -15.33 5.69 -15.01
CA LEU A 106 -14.27 4.72 -14.74
C LEU A 106 -14.15 3.67 -15.85
N LYS A 107 -15.28 3.11 -16.30
CA LYS A 107 -15.34 2.10 -17.38
C LYS A 107 -14.85 2.61 -18.73
N SER A 108 -14.95 3.91 -18.99
CA SER A 108 -14.50 4.52 -20.24
C SER A 108 -13.04 4.99 -20.20
N SER A 109 -12.41 4.97 -19.02
CA SER A 109 -11.04 5.45 -18.83
C SER A 109 -10.00 4.35 -19.05
N SER A 110 -8.99 4.61 -19.89
CA SER A 110 -7.85 3.69 -20.08
C SER A 110 -6.92 3.61 -18.85
N ARG A 111 -6.90 4.66 -18.00
CA ARG A 111 -6.10 4.68 -16.76
C ARG A 111 -6.64 3.76 -15.68
N GLY A 112 -7.96 3.51 -15.66
CA GLY A 112 -8.55 2.48 -14.77
C GLY A 112 -7.91 1.12 -15.02
N ALA A 113 -7.85 0.69 -16.29
CA ALA A 113 -7.25 -0.60 -16.66
C ALA A 113 -5.74 -0.69 -16.35
N GLU A 114 -4.98 0.40 -16.52
CA GLU A 114 -3.54 0.43 -16.19
C GLU A 114 -3.30 0.30 -14.68
N ILE A 115 -4.07 1.04 -13.87
CA ILE A 115 -3.96 0.98 -12.42
C ILE A 115 -4.48 -0.35 -11.88
N ASP A 116 -5.56 -0.90 -12.44
CA ASP A 116 -6.08 -2.23 -12.08
C ASP A 116 -5.02 -3.31 -12.35
N LYS A 117 -4.27 -3.20 -13.45
CA LYS A 117 -3.14 -4.09 -13.73
C LYS A 117 -2.03 -3.94 -12.69
N ILE A 118 -1.60 -2.71 -12.37
CA ILE A 118 -0.54 -2.47 -11.37
C ILE A 118 -0.96 -2.98 -9.99
N THR A 119 -2.21 -2.75 -9.59
CA THR A 119 -2.75 -3.25 -8.32
C THR A 119 -2.84 -4.76 -8.31
N THR A 120 -3.25 -5.38 -9.42
CA THR A 120 -3.26 -6.85 -9.56
C THR A 120 -1.84 -7.42 -9.44
N ASP A 121 -0.87 -6.86 -10.15
CA ASP A 121 0.53 -7.30 -10.09
C ASP A 121 1.09 -7.17 -8.66
N LYS A 122 0.79 -6.06 -7.99
CA LYS A 122 1.18 -5.84 -6.58
C LYS A 122 0.52 -6.86 -5.63
N LEU A 123 -0.76 -7.15 -5.81
CA LEU A 123 -1.47 -8.17 -5.02
C LEU A 123 -0.86 -9.56 -5.26
N VAL A 124 -0.45 -9.86 -6.49
CA VAL A 124 0.26 -11.12 -6.81
C VAL A 124 1.61 -11.17 -6.10
N ASP A 125 2.38 -10.07 -6.09
CA ASP A 125 3.67 -10.00 -5.39
C ASP A 125 3.50 -10.12 -3.87
N GLU A 126 2.51 -9.43 -3.28
CA GLU A 126 2.19 -9.53 -1.85
C GLU A 126 1.71 -10.93 -1.49
N GLN A 127 0.85 -11.53 -2.30
CA GLN A 127 0.40 -12.91 -2.10
C GLN A 127 1.58 -13.88 -2.18
N LYS A 128 2.50 -13.70 -3.13
CA LYS A 128 3.70 -14.52 -3.25
C LYS A 128 4.62 -14.36 -2.04
N ALA A 129 4.84 -13.13 -1.57
CA ALA A 129 5.63 -12.88 -0.37
C ALA A 129 5.00 -13.52 0.88
N LEU A 130 3.67 -13.48 0.99
CA LEU A 130 2.93 -14.12 2.08
C LEU A 130 3.02 -15.65 2.01
N GLU A 131 2.92 -16.23 0.81
CA GLU A 131 3.07 -17.67 0.55
C GLU A 131 4.51 -18.18 0.78
N ASP A 132 5.51 -17.39 0.43
CA ASP A 132 6.93 -17.71 0.65
C ASP A 132 7.28 -17.66 2.14
N ALA A 133 6.73 -16.69 2.88
CA ALA A 133 6.87 -16.60 4.34
C ALA A 133 6.06 -17.68 5.09
N ASN A 134 4.92 -18.11 4.53
CA ASN A 134 4.00 -19.05 5.17
C ASN A 134 3.58 -20.18 4.20
N PRO A 135 4.39 -21.24 4.05
CA PRO A 135 4.11 -22.28 3.07
C PRO A 135 2.80 -23.05 3.31
N ILE A 136 2.25 -22.99 4.54
CA ILE A 136 0.95 -23.59 4.87
C ILE A 136 -0.21 -22.97 4.09
N ILE A 137 -0.11 -21.70 3.68
CA ILE A 137 -1.17 -21.01 2.92
C ILE A 137 -1.49 -21.76 1.61
N LYS A 138 -0.50 -22.37 0.97
CA LYS A 138 -0.68 -23.15 -0.27
C LYS A 138 -1.55 -24.40 -0.09
N LYS A 139 -1.78 -24.83 1.16
CA LYS A 139 -2.62 -25.98 1.52
C LYS A 139 -3.94 -25.57 2.17
N LEU A 140 -4.16 -24.27 2.40
CA LEU A 140 -5.38 -23.73 2.99
C LEU A 140 -6.26 -23.06 1.91
N PRO A 141 -7.58 -22.94 2.13
CA PRO A 141 -8.33 -23.48 3.25
C PRO A 141 -8.61 -24.99 3.13
N ILE A 142 -8.65 -25.69 4.26
CA ILE A 142 -9.08 -27.11 4.34
C ILE A 142 -10.44 -27.13 5.01
N LYS A 143 -11.46 -27.65 4.32
CA LYS A 143 -12.83 -27.70 4.84
C LYS A 143 -13.41 -29.11 4.72
N ASN A 144 -14.07 -29.57 5.78
CA ASN A 144 -14.92 -30.76 5.76
C ASN A 144 -16.17 -30.54 6.63
N LEU A 145 -16.91 -31.61 6.90
CA LEU A 145 -18.17 -31.55 7.65
C LEU A 145 -17.99 -31.16 9.13
N ILE A 146 -16.83 -31.45 9.72
CA ILE A 146 -16.59 -31.37 11.17
C ILE A 146 -15.60 -30.28 11.57
N TYR A 147 -14.83 -29.74 10.62
CA TYR A 147 -13.94 -28.62 10.82
C TYR A 147 -13.65 -27.83 9.53
N SER A 148 -13.21 -26.59 9.72
CA SER A 148 -12.57 -25.77 8.70
C SER A 148 -11.27 -25.16 9.25
N ILE A 149 -10.25 -25.13 8.41
CA ILE A 149 -8.94 -24.53 8.69
C ILE A 149 -8.72 -23.47 7.63
N GLY A 150 -8.71 -22.21 8.05
CA GLY A 150 -8.41 -21.06 7.22
C GLY A 150 -7.23 -20.29 7.78
N TYR A 151 -7.00 -19.11 7.22
CA TYR A 151 -6.06 -18.16 7.78
C TYR A 151 -6.57 -16.74 7.59
N ARG A 152 -6.05 -15.85 8.41
CA ARG A 152 -6.11 -14.41 8.20
C ARG A 152 -4.72 -13.81 8.42
N VAL A 153 -4.48 -12.64 7.83
CA VAL A 153 -3.25 -11.89 8.08
C VAL A 153 -3.24 -11.40 9.53
N ASP A 154 -2.09 -11.51 10.19
CA ASP A 154 -1.87 -10.92 11.50
C ASP A 154 -1.55 -9.43 11.33
N PRO A 155 -2.37 -8.50 11.85
CA PRO A 155 -2.12 -7.07 11.69
C PRO A 155 -0.87 -6.59 12.45
N ASN A 156 -0.36 -7.38 13.41
CA ASN A 156 0.75 -6.97 14.28
C ASN A 156 2.11 -7.50 13.82
N ILE A 157 2.14 -8.47 12.91
CA ILE A 157 3.36 -9.14 12.45
C ILE A 157 3.44 -9.02 10.93
N PRO A 158 4.49 -8.36 10.37
CA PRO A 158 4.68 -8.28 8.92
C PRO A 158 4.72 -9.68 8.29
N ASN A 159 3.86 -9.92 7.29
CA ASN A 159 3.66 -11.23 6.64
C ASN A 159 3.30 -12.36 7.62
N GLY A 160 2.88 -12.05 8.85
CA GLY A 160 2.40 -13.04 9.80
C GLY A 160 0.98 -13.49 9.45
N ILE A 161 0.66 -14.73 9.74
CA ILE A 161 -0.71 -15.24 9.64
C ILE A 161 -1.18 -15.84 10.96
N ILE A 162 -2.48 -15.76 11.16
CA ILE A 162 -3.20 -16.49 12.20
C ILE A 162 -3.99 -17.59 11.50
N VAL A 163 -3.66 -18.84 11.81
CA VAL A 163 -4.39 -20.01 11.32
C VAL A 163 -5.64 -20.16 12.17
N GLU A 164 -6.79 -20.13 11.51
CA GLU A 164 -8.08 -20.15 12.18
C GLU A 164 -8.74 -21.49 12.00
N ILE A 165 -9.03 -22.14 13.12
CA ILE A 165 -9.68 -23.42 13.15
C ILE A 165 -11.09 -23.24 13.70
N ASP A 166 -12.08 -23.63 12.91
CA ASP A 166 -13.44 -23.80 13.37
C ASP A 166 -13.76 -25.29 13.39
N THR A 167 -14.16 -25.84 14.54
CA THR A 167 -14.51 -27.26 14.67
C THR A 167 -15.77 -27.41 15.50
N ILE A 168 -16.45 -28.54 15.30
CA ILE A 168 -17.41 -29.05 16.28
C ILE A 168 -16.64 -29.47 17.55
N GLU A 169 -17.29 -29.43 18.71
CA GLU A 169 -16.71 -29.85 19.99
C GLU A 169 -16.15 -31.28 19.90
N GLY A 170 -14.96 -31.51 20.49
CA GLY A 170 -14.25 -32.80 20.43
C GLY A 170 -13.37 -33.02 19.19
N TYR A 171 -13.53 -32.24 18.11
CA TYR A 171 -12.82 -32.49 16.83
C TYR A 171 -11.56 -31.64 16.60
N ARG A 172 -11.09 -30.90 17.61
CA ARG A 172 -9.87 -30.07 17.50
C ARG A 172 -8.64 -30.89 17.08
N ASN A 173 -8.46 -32.06 17.68
CA ASN A 173 -7.34 -32.94 17.39
C ASN A 173 -7.35 -33.42 15.94
N ALA A 174 -8.53 -33.61 15.34
CA ALA A 174 -8.65 -33.97 13.93
C ALA A 174 -8.14 -32.84 13.03
N ALA A 175 -8.49 -31.59 13.32
CA ALA A 175 -7.98 -30.43 12.58
C ALA A 175 -6.46 -30.26 12.74
N ILE A 176 -5.94 -30.41 13.97
CA ILE A 176 -4.50 -30.33 14.26
C ILE A 176 -3.72 -31.46 13.59
N ASN A 177 -4.24 -32.70 13.61
CA ASN A 177 -3.64 -33.82 12.90
C ASN A 177 -3.63 -33.59 11.39
N LYS A 178 -4.66 -32.94 10.84
CA LYS A 178 -4.68 -32.59 9.42
C LYS A 178 -3.54 -31.64 9.05
N ILE A 179 -3.22 -30.67 9.91
CA ILE A 179 -2.07 -29.77 9.72
C ILE A 179 -0.75 -30.57 9.71
N LYS A 180 -0.60 -31.53 10.63
CA LYS A 180 0.56 -32.43 10.67
C LYS A 180 0.68 -33.30 9.41
N GLU A 181 -0.44 -33.84 8.92
CA GLU A 181 -0.48 -34.61 7.67
C GLU A 181 -0.03 -33.80 6.45
N GLN A 182 -0.24 -32.47 6.47
CA GLN A 182 0.27 -31.57 5.42
C GLN A 182 1.77 -31.27 5.56
N GLY A 183 2.46 -31.84 6.54
CA GLY A 183 3.89 -31.65 6.78
C GLY A 183 4.23 -30.42 7.62
N PHE A 184 3.24 -29.81 8.29
CA PHE A 184 3.45 -28.63 9.12
C PHE A 184 3.39 -28.97 10.61
N ASP A 185 4.26 -28.34 11.40
CA ASP A 185 4.27 -28.46 12.86
C ASP A 185 3.28 -27.45 13.47
N PRO A 186 2.17 -27.91 14.10
CA PRO A 186 1.17 -27.02 14.67
C PRO A 186 1.70 -26.13 15.80
N SER A 187 2.79 -26.52 16.48
CA SER A 187 3.39 -25.72 17.56
C SER A 187 4.12 -24.48 17.07
N LYS A 188 4.50 -24.45 15.78
CA LYS A 188 5.18 -23.32 15.14
C LYS A 188 4.20 -22.33 14.48
N LEU A 189 2.91 -22.61 14.55
CA LEU A 189 1.87 -21.80 13.92
C LEU A 189 1.11 -21.02 14.99
N ASN A 190 0.73 -19.79 14.67
CA ASN A 190 -0.20 -19.03 15.50
C ASN A 190 -1.64 -19.49 15.21
N ILE A 191 -2.13 -20.47 16.00
CA ILE A 191 -3.44 -21.10 15.80
C ILE A 191 -4.47 -20.51 16.77
N VAL A 192 -5.62 -20.07 16.22
CA VAL A 192 -6.78 -19.60 16.99
C VAL A 192 -8.00 -20.45 16.68
N PHE A 193 -8.68 -20.94 17.71
CA PHE A 193 -9.96 -21.64 17.57
C PHE A 193 -11.12 -20.64 17.69
N ARG A 194 -11.94 -20.52 16.64
CA ARG A 194 -13.01 -19.49 16.57
C ARG A 194 -14.22 -19.75 17.47
N ASN A 195 -14.34 -20.94 18.06
CA ASN A 195 -15.58 -21.39 18.72
C ASN A 195 -15.42 -21.69 20.21
N TYR A 196 -14.74 -20.82 20.97
CA TYR A 196 -14.71 -20.90 22.44
C TYR A 196 -15.28 -19.65 23.07
N ALA A 197 -16.47 -19.81 23.67
CA ALA A 197 -16.86 -18.97 24.79
C ALA A 197 -15.83 -19.20 25.91
N ASN A 198 -15.16 -18.13 26.34
CA ASN A 198 -14.24 -18.18 27.46
C ASN A 198 -15.05 -18.34 28.75
N VAL A 199 -15.34 -19.58 29.16
CA VAL A 199 -16.13 -19.92 30.35
C VAL A 199 -15.36 -19.73 31.67
N PHE A 200 -14.23 -19.03 31.66
CA PHE A 200 -13.45 -18.67 32.86
C PHE A 200 -13.26 -17.16 33.01
N LYS A 201 -14.34 -16.39 32.81
CA LYS A 201 -14.51 -15.08 33.46
C LYS A 201 -15.66 -15.20 34.47
N GLU A 202 -15.34 -15.71 35.66
CA GLU A 202 -15.99 -15.29 36.90
C GLU A 202 -15.15 -14.18 37.53
#